data_AF-A0A5B1B5Y9-F1
#
_entry.id   AF-A0A5B1B5Y9-F1
#
_cell.length_a   1.000
_cell.length_b   1.000
_cell.length_c   1.000
_cell.angle_alpha   90.00
_cell.angle_beta   90.00
_cell.angle_gamma   90.00
#
_symmetry.space_group_name_H-M   'P 1'
#
loop_
_entity.id
_entity.type
_entity.pdbx_description
1 polymer ?
#
loop_
_entity_poly.entity_id
_entity_poly.type
_entity_poly.pdbx_seq_one_letter_code
_entity_poly.pdbx_strand_id
1 'polypeptide(L)'
;MKTIVSKNRELLILSSSSILSTLFLFFIDEGNYNFNWITEPLVWLIFLMYAVPIFLGQLFISKVILKKYNGTGIIIASILVGTTVGIAFTTGIVFSGFLK
;
A
#
# COMPACT_ATOMS: atom_id res chain seq x y z
N MET A 1 4.63 19.01 20.35
CA MET A 1 3.68 18.02 20.91
C MET A 1 4.08 16.64 20.40
N LYS A 2 4.57 15.75 21.27
CA LYS A 2 5.11 14.43 20.86
C LYS A 2 3.94 13.43 20.83
N THR A 3 3.30 13.25 19.68
CA THR A 3 2.27 12.21 19.53
C THR A 3 2.96 10.85 19.47
N ILE A 4 3.03 10.18 20.61
CA ILE A 4 3.49 8.80 20.71
C ILE A 4 2.37 7.93 20.15
N VAL A 5 2.40 7.67 18.85
CA VAL A 5 1.54 6.65 18.24
C VAL A 5 2.10 5.29 18.66
N SER A 6 1.25 4.43 19.24
CA SER A 6 1.69 3.10 19.64
C SER A 6 2.06 2.28 18.40
N LYS A 7 3.08 1.42 18.52
CA LYS A 7 3.58 0.58 17.41
C LYS A 7 2.47 -0.21 16.73
N ASN A 8 1.52 -0.75 17.51
CA ASN A 8 0.37 -1.50 16.98
C ASN A 8 -0.60 -0.60 16.20
N ARG A 9 -0.81 0.64 16.65
CA ARG A 9 -1.65 1.61 15.95
C ARG A 9 -1.03 2.06 14.64
N GLU A 10 0.29 2.26 14.62
CA GLU A 10 1.01 2.56 13.37
C GLU A 10 0.85 1.44 12.35
N LEU A 11 1.11 0.20 12.74
CA LEU A 11 0.95 -0.97 11.85
C LEU A 11 -0.48 -1.07 11.31
N LEU A 12 -1.48 -0.88 12.17
CA LEU A 12 -2.88 -0.90 11.77
C LEU A 12 -3.22 0.21 10.78
N ILE A 13 -2.68 1.41 10.98
CA ILE A 13 -2.89 2.55 10.05
C ILE A 13 -2.26 2.23 8.69
N LEU A 14 -1.02 1.73 8.66
CA LEU A 14 -0.35 1.39 7.41
C LEU A 14 -1.07 0.24 6.69
N SER A 15 -1.43 -0.83 7.38
CA SER A 15 -2.16 -1.96 6.77
C SER A 15 -3.54 -1.55 6.25
N SER A 16 -4.26 -0.72 7.01
CA SER A 16 -5.57 -0.21 6.55
C SER A 16 -5.39 0.70 5.34
N SER A 17 -4.36 1.54 5.34
CA SER A 17 -4.05 2.42 4.22
C SER A 17 -3.69 1.63 2.96
N SER A 18 -2.86 0.58 3.05
CA SER A 18 -2.48 -0.21 1.89
C SER A 18 -3.68 -0.94 1.29
N ILE A 19 -4.56 -1.49 2.14
CA ILE A 19 -5.81 -2.11 1.70
C ILE A 19 -6.71 -1.08 1.00
N LEU A 20 -6.93 0.09 1.61
CA LEU A 20 -7.76 1.15 1.01
C LEU A 20 -7.19 1.66 -0.31
N SER A 21 -5.87 1.88 -0.40
CA SER A 21 -5.23 2.26 -1.67
C SER A 21 -5.41 1.19 -2.74
N THR A 22 -5.31 -0.08 -2.38
CA THR A 22 -5.49 -1.19 -3.34
C THR A 22 -6.94 -1.32 -3.78
N LEU A 23 -7.90 -1.21 -2.85
CA LEU A 23 -9.34 -1.17 -3.16
C LEU A 23 -9.65 -0.04 -4.14
N PHE A 24 -9.07 1.15 -3.92
CA PHE A 24 -9.24 2.29 -4.80
C PHE A 24 -8.66 2.05 -6.19
N LEU A 25 -7.48 1.42 -6.30
CA LEU A 25 -6.89 1.05 -7.59
C LEU A 25 -7.79 0.08 -8.37
N PHE A 26 -8.27 -0.98 -7.71
CA PHE A 26 -9.12 -1.99 -8.34
C PHE A 26 -10.49 -1.42 -8.74
N PHE A 27 -11.03 -0.51 -7.93
CA PHE A 27 -12.26 0.21 -8.23
C PHE A 27 -12.16 1.05 -9.51
N ILE A 28 -10.99 1.66 -9.76
CA ILE A 28 -10.74 2.42 -10.99
C ILE A 28 -10.44 1.48 -12.17
N ASP A 29 -9.66 0.43 -11.95
CA ASP A 29 -9.23 -0.52 -13.00
C ASP A 29 -10.40 -1.24 -13.67
N GLU A 30 -11.48 -1.52 -12.94
CA GLU A 30 -12.72 -2.07 -13.51
C GLU A 30 -13.41 -1.15 -14.53
N GLY A 31 -13.17 0.16 -14.50
CA GLY A 31 -13.83 1.17 -15.34
C GLY A 31 -15.32 1.40 -15.06
N ASN A 32 -16.00 0.46 -14.38
CA ASN A 32 -17.41 0.54 -14.00
C ASN A 32 -17.64 1.09 -12.58
N TYR A 33 -16.58 1.43 -11.85
CA TYR A 33 -16.64 1.96 -10.49
C TYR A 33 -17.50 1.09 -9.56
N ASN A 34 -17.27 -0.22 -9.58
CA ASN A 34 -17.92 -1.22 -8.74
C ASN A 34 -16.87 -2.15 -8.12
N PHE A 35 -17.32 -3.12 -7.32
CA PHE A 35 -16.48 -4.13 -6.66
C PHE A 35 -16.82 -5.54 -7.13
N ASN A 36 -17.09 -5.70 -8.43
CA ASN A 36 -17.48 -7.00 -8.99
C ASN A 36 -16.32 -8.00 -8.99
N TRP A 37 -15.07 -7.50 -9.02
CA TRP A 37 -13.82 -8.22 -8.95
C TRP A 37 -13.72 -9.12 -7.70
N ILE A 38 -14.46 -8.79 -6.63
CA ILE A 38 -14.54 -9.59 -5.40
C ILE A 38 -15.13 -10.99 -5.67
N THR A 39 -16.00 -11.11 -6.68
CA THR A 39 -16.66 -12.38 -7.02
C THR A 39 -15.71 -13.38 -7.69
N GLU A 40 -14.57 -12.91 -8.17
CA GLU A 40 -13.59 -13.74 -8.88
C GLU A 40 -12.42 -14.12 -7.97
N PRO A 41 -12.26 -15.40 -7.58
CA PRO A 41 -11.21 -15.83 -6.64
C PRO A 41 -9.78 -15.54 -7.12
N LEU A 42 -9.55 -15.54 -8.43
CA LEU A 42 -8.23 -15.28 -9.00
C LEU A 42 -7.81 -13.82 -8.82
N VAL A 43 -8.76 -12.90 -8.88
CA VAL A 43 -8.53 -11.47 -8.70
C VAL A 43 -8.03 -11.16 -7.29
N TRP A 44 -8.46 -11.92 -6.28
CA TRP A 44 -7.93 -11.78 -4.92
C TRP A 44 -6.42 -12.01 -4.84
N LEU A 45 -5.86 -12.88 -5.69
CA LEU A 45 -4.41 -13.05 -5.78
C LEU A 45 -3.74 -11.78 -6.32
N ILE A 46 -4.31 -11.18 -7.38
CA ILE A 46 -3.82 -9.92 -7.95
C ILE A 46 -3.95 -8.81 -6.91
N PHE A 47 -5.06 -8.74 -6.18
CA PHE A 47 -5.27 -7.78 -5.09
C PHE A 47 -4.14 -7.88 -4.05
N LEU A 48 -3.79 -9.09 -3.62
CA LEU A 48 -2.68 -9.31 -2.68
C LEU A 48 -1.32 -8.91 -3.30
N MET A 49 -1.12 -9.13 -4.60
CA MET A 49 0.09 -8.70 -5.32
C MET A 49 0.27 -7.18 -5.37
N TYR A 50 -0.80 -6.39 -5.21
CA TYR A 50 -0.71 -4.93 -5.04
C TYR A 50 -0.64 -4.53 -3.57
N ALA A 51 -1.52 -5.09 -2.72
CA ALA A 51 -1.63 -4.70 -1.32
C ALA A 51 -0.35 -4.97 -0.51
N VAL A 52 0.31 -6.11 -0.74
CA VAL A 52 1.51 -6.50 0.01
C VAL A 52 2.70 -5.59 -0.32
N PRO A 53 3.08 -5.35 -1.59
CA PRO A 53 4.16 -4.41 -1.91
C PRO A 53 3.89 -2.98 -1.45
N ILE A 54 2.64 -2.50 -1.54
CA ILE A 54 2.25 -1.19 -1.01
C ILE A 54 2.49 -1.14 0.51
N PHE A 55 2.00 -2.13 1.25
CA PHE A 55 2.22 -2.19 2.70
C PHE A 55 3.70 -2.25 3.05
N LEU A 56 4.48 -3.10 2.36
CA LEU A 56 5.92 -3.21 2.57
C LEU A 56 6.65 -1.91 2.24
N GLY A 57 6.26 -1.20 1.18
CA GLY A 57 6.78 0.12 0.84
C GLY A 57 6.54 1.14 1.94
N GLN A 58 5.31 1.21 2.45
CA GLN A 58 4.95 2.08 3.58
C GLN A 58 5.73 1.73 4.85
N LEU A 59 5.85 0.44 5.17
CA LEU A 59 6.58 -0.03 6.34
C LEU A 59 8.08 0.23 6.21
N PHE A 60 8.65 0.05 5.03
CA PHE A 60 10.05 0.35 4.72
C PHE A 60 10.35 1.84 4.91
N ILE A 61 9.49 2.72 4.37
CA ILE A 61 9.65 4.17 4.55
C ILE A 61 9.57 4.54 6.03
N SER A 62 8.58 4.03 6.77
CA SER A 62 8.41 4.35 8.19
C SER A 62 9.58 3.85 9.05
N LYS A 63 9.98 2.58 8.88
CA LYS A 63 10.92 1.89 9.78
C LYS A 63 12.38 2.02 9.38
N VAL A 64 12.68 2.22 8.11
CA VAL A 64 14.06 2.27 7.61
C VAL A 64 14.49 3.69 7.31
N ILE A 65 13.71 4.41 6.50
CA ILE A 65 14.07 5.75 6.01
C ILE A 65 13.78 6.82 7.07
N LEU A 66 12.57 6.82 7.64
CA LEU A 66 12.12 7.86 8.55
C LEU A 66 12.32 7.52 10.04
N LYS A 67 13.11 6.49 10.36
CA LYS A 67 13.31 5.99 11.74
C LYS A 67 13.80 7.03 12.76
N LYS A 68 14.47 8.10 12.30
CA LYS A 68 15.03 9.16 13.16
C LYS A 68 14.02 10.27 13.47
N TYR A 69 12.94 10.34 12.71
CA TYR A 69 11.92 11.37 12.88
C TYR A 69 10.89 10.86 13.90
N ASN A 70 10.15 11.77 14.54
CA ASN A 70 8.99 11.41 15.34
C ASN A 70 7.76 12.26 14.97
N GLY A 71 6.57 11.69 15.13
CA GLY A 71 5.28 12.39 14.99
C GLY A 71 4.43 11.94 13.81
N THR A 72 3.23 12.52 13.71
CA THR A 72 2.19 12.12 12.76
C THR A 72 2.60 12.33 11.29
N GLY A 73 3.47 13.31 11.01
CA GLY A 73 3.95 13.60 9.66
C GLY A 73 4.70 12.43 9.01
N ILE A 74 5.30 11.55 9.81
CA ILE A 74 5.99 10.35 9.32
C ILE A 74 5.01 9.34 8.78
N ILE A 75 3.88 9.15 9.46
CA ILE A 75 2.85 8.22 9.02
C ILE A 75 2.29 8.68 7.68
N ILE A 76 2.00 9.99 7.56
CA ILE A 76 1.52 10.58 6.31
C ILE A 76 2.56 10.42 5.19
N ALA A 77 3.83 10.77 5.45
CA ALA A 77 4.91 10.61 4.47
C ALA A 77 5.12 9.14 4.06
N SER A 78 5.01 8.22 5.02
CA SER A 78 5.13 6.78 4.78
C SER A 78 4.01 6.26 3.91
N ILE A 79 2.78 6.72 4.13
CA ILE A 79 1.64 6.39 3.27
C ILE A 79 1.86 6.93 1.86
N LEU A 80 2.15 8.23 1.71
CA LEU A 80 2.25 8.85 0.38
C LEU A 80 3.43 8.29 -0.44
N VAL A 81 4.63 8.31 0.14
CA VAL A 81 5.84 7.85 -0.55
C VAL A 81 5.84 6.34 -0.67
N GLY A 82 5.47 5.62 0.40
CA GLY A 82 5.44 4.17 0.40
C GLY A 82 4.42 3.58 -0.57
N THR A 83 3.23 4.17 -0.69
CA THR A 83 2.25 3.75 -1.71
C THR A 83 2.79 3.98 -3.11
N THR A 84 3.39 5.13 -3.39
CA THR A 84 3.99 5.43 -4.70
C THR A 84 5.08 4.41 -5.06
N VAL A 85 5.98 4.13 -4.12
CA VAL A 85 7.05 3.14 -4.30
C VAL A 85 6.48 1.73 -4.49
N GLY A 86 5.49 1.34 -3.69
CA GLY A 86 4.85 0.04 -3.80
C GLY A 86 4.17 -0.17 -5.15
N ILE A 87 3.41 0.83 -5.63
CA ILE A 87 2.78 0.80 -6.96
C ILE A 87 3.83 0.69 -8.05
N ALA A 88 4.86 1.54 -8.02
CA ALA A 88 5.93 1.54 -9.03
C ALA A 88 6.70 0.20 -9.06
N PHE A 89 6.88 -0.42 -7.89
CA PHE A 89 7.49 -1.73 -7.79
C PHE A 89 6.61 -2.82 -8.40
N THR A 90 5.32 -2.87 -8.05
CA THR A 90 4.39 -3.86 -8.60
C THR A 90 4.24 -3.72 -10.11
N THR A 91 4.04 -2.50 -10.62
CA THR A 91 3.95 -2.27 -12.07
C THR A 91 5.27 -2.60 -12.76
N GLY A 92 6.40 -2.21 -12.16
CA GLY A 92 7.73 -2.57 -12.65
C GLY A 92 7.93 -4.08 -12.80
N ILE A 93 7.49 -4.88 -11.82
CA ILE A 93 7.53 -6.36 -11.91
C ILE A 93 6.67 -6.87 -13.06
N VAL A 94 5.43 -6.39 -13.14
CA VAL A 94 4.48 -6.81 -14.20
C VAL A 94 5.05 -6.54 -15.59
N PHE A 95 5.63 -5.35 -15.81
CA PHE A 95 6.19 -4.96 -17.11
C PHE A 95 7.58 -5.57 -17.40
N SER A 96 8.37 -5.92 -16.39
CA SER A 96 9.76 -6.37 -16.58
C SER A 96 9.92 -7.87 -16.80
N GLY A 97 9.02 -8.72 -16.29
CA GLY A 97 9.33 -10.16 -16.26
C GLY A 97 8.17 -11.15 -16.32
N PHE A 98 6.91 -10.72 -16.32
CA PHE A 98 5.80 -11.68 -16.20
C PHE A 98 4.90 -11.83 -17.44
N LEU A 99 5.08 -11.00 -18.48
CA LEU A 99 4.26 -10.99 -19.71
C LEU A 99 5.08 -10.93 -21.02
N LYS A 100 6.36 -11.31 -20.99
CA LYS A 100 7.15 -11.59 -22.20
C LYS A 100 7.32 -13.09 -22.39
#